data_AF-A0A0L0UZS4-F1
#
_entry.id   AF-A0A0L0UZS4-F1
#
_cell.length_a   1.000
_cell.length_b   1.000
_cell.length_c   1.000
_cell.angle_alpha   90.00
_cell.angle_beta   90.00
_cell.angle_gamma   90.00
#
_symmetry.space_group_name_H-M   'P 1'
#
loop_
_entity.id
_entity.type
_entity.pdbx_description
1 polymer ?
#
loop_
_entity_poly.entity_id
_entity_poly.type
_entity_poly.pdbx_seq_one_letter_code
_entity_poly.pdbx_strand_id
1 'polypeptide(L)'
;MVLHPSFKHKYFKIAGWEKDWIAEALRLTREMFNTHYKPSPTGQPSTNPHKVAKQPKTGNLAQLDAAQATRVQSANDPLDVWLALGLLLDDGSPINTLKWWIQQKRAGNTHGGPLQMALNVLSCPATSVDVERAFSFGCNYVTQKRHHLNSILVTRGMSVAFYSKNKLIEPSLLKGGPQQREREREEAKEELND
;
A
#
# COMPACT_ATOMS: atom_id res chain seq x y z
N MET A 1 11.14 -11.18 4.50
CA MET A 1 12.49 -11.23 3.89
C MET A 1 12.47 -11.77 2.45
N VAL A 2 11.72 -12.83 2.14
CA VAL A 2 11.63 -13.38 0.77
C VAL A 2 11.19 -12.35 -0.28
N LEU A 3 10.25 -11.47 0.07
CA LEU A 3 9.74 -10.38 -0.79
C LEU A 3 10.55 -9.07 -0.69
N HIS A 4 11.66 -9.07 0.05
CA HIS A 4 12.52 -7.89 0.22
C HIS A 4 13.57 -7.86 -0.92
N PRO A 5 13.61 -6.80 -1.77
CA PRO A 5 14.50 -6.70 -2.91
C PRO A 5 15.98 -6.94 -2.62
N SER A 6 16.48 -6.45 -1.47
CA SER A 6 17.89 -6.56 -1.07
C SER A 6 18.28 -7.87 -0.40
N PHE A 7 17.33 -8.69 0.06
CA PHE A 7 17.61 -9.85 0.92
C PHE A 7 17.21 -11.16 0.26
N LYS A 8 15.94 -11.24 -0.19
CA LYS A 8 15.31 -12.44 -0.75
C LYS A 8 15.68 -13.71 0.02
N HIS A 9 15.90 -14.81 -0.69
CA HIS A 9 16.30 -16.09 -0.09
C HIS A 9 17.79 -16.14 0.29
N LYS A 10 18.63 -15.26 -0.28
CA LYS A 10 20.07 -15.22 -0.01
C LYS A 10 20.37 -14.79 1.43
N TYR A 11 19.58 -13.87 1.97
CA TYR A 11 19.73 -13.41 3.35
C TYR A 11 19.67 -14.54 4.36
N PHE A 12 18.73 -15.48 4.23
CA PHE A 12 18.65 -16.58 5.20
C PHE A 12 19.90 -17.45 5.22
N LYS A 13 20.54 -17.65 4.06
CA LYS A 13 21.82 -18.37 3.97
C LYS A 13 22.94 -17.62 4.70
N ILE A 14 22.99 -16.29 4.52
CA ILE A 14 23.99 -15.42 5.18
C ILE A 14 23.73 -15.36 6.69
N ALA A 15 22.47 -15.33 7.10
CA ALA A 15 22.03 -15.34 8.49
C ALA A 15 22.16 -16.71 9.18
N GLY A 16 22.71 -17.73 8.49
CA GLY A 16 22.97 -19.05 9.06
C GLY A 16 21.72 -19.88 9.36
N TRP A 17 20.61 -19.62 8.67
CA TRP A 17 19.39 -20.41 8.85
C TRP A 17 19.59 -21.84 8.34
N GLU A 18 18.94 -22.80 8.99
CA GLU A 18 18.91 -24.19 8.54
C GLU A 18 18.24 -24.30 7.17
N LYS A 19 18.71 -25.26 6.36
CA LYS A 19 18.19 -25.46 5.01
C LYS A 19 16.69 -25.76 5.00
N ASP A 20 16.21 -26.51 5.98
CA ASP A 20 14.80 -26.90 6.10
C ASP A 20 13.91 -25.68 6.39
N TRP A 21 14.34 -24.80 7.30
CA TRP A 21 13.64 -23.53 7.56
C TRP A 21 13.62 -22.61 6.33
N ILE A 22 14.70 -22.57 5.55
CA ILE A 22 14.75 -21.79 4.29
C ILE A 22 13.78 -22.37 3.26
N ALA A 23 13.77 -23.70 3.11
CA ALA A 23 12.88 -24.40 2.21
C ALA A 23 11.41 -24.17 2.59
N GLU A 24 11.10 -24.24 3.89
CA GLU A 24 9.76 -24.02 4.41
C GLU A 24 9.29 -22.58 4.23
N ALA A 25 10.14 -21.59 4.49
CA ALA A 25 9.81 -20.18 4.25
C ALA A 25 9.51 -19.91 2.75
N LEU A 26 10.27 -20.54 1.85
CA LEU A 26 10.00 -20.47 0.41
C LEU A 26 8.72 -21.20 0.02
N ARG A 27 8.46 -22.38 0.61
CA ARG A 27 7.24 -23.16 0.38
C ARG A 27 6.00 -22.36 0.78
N LEU A 28 5.97 -21.81 2.00
CA LEU A 28 4.88 -20.97 2.49
C LEU A 28 4.67 -19.71 1.62
N THR A 29 5.75 -19.07 1.19
CA THR A 29 5.67 -17.90 0.30
C THR A 29 5.03 -18.27 -1.05
N ARG A 30 5.42 -19.42 -1.62
CA ARG A 30 4.85 -19.94 -2.88
C ARG A 30 3.40 -20.35 -2.73
N GLU A 31 3.06 -21.04 -1.65
CA GLU A 31 1.69 -21.44 -1.34
C GLU A 31 0.77 -20.22 -1.24
N MET A 32 1.17 -19.20 -0.48
CA MET A 32 0.42 -17.95 -0.35
C MET A 32 0.26 -17.23 -1.69
N PHE A 33 1.32 -17.17 -2.50
CA PHE A 33 1.26 -16.57 -3.84
C PHE A 33 0.28 -17.31 -4.75
N ASN A 34 0.42 -18.64 -4.85
CA ASN A 34 -0.41 -19.48 -5.70
C ASN A 34 -1.89 -19.44 -5.29
N THR A 35 -2.17 -19.36 -3.99
CA THR A 35 -3.54 -19.38 -3.45
C THR A 35 -4.26 -18.04 -3.62
N HIS A 36 -3.55 -16.91 -3.46
CA HIS A 36 -4.22 -15.59 -3.32
C HIS A 36 -3.80 -14.53 -4.35
N TYR A 37 -2.65 -14.69 -5.00
CA TYR A 37 -2.03 -13.60 -5.77
C TYR A 37 -1.66 -13.96 -7.20
N LYS A 38 -1.70 -15.24 -7.55
CA LYS A 38 -1.42 -15.70 -8.91
C LYS A 38 -2.50 -15.17 -9.86
N PRO A 39 -2.13 -14.41 -10.90
CA PRO A 39 -3.10 -13.94 -11.88
C PRO A 39 -3.71 -15.16 -12.58
N SER A 40 -5.03 -15.29 -12.49
CA SER A 40 -5.75 -16.35 -13.20
C SER A 40 -5.54 -16.16 -14.72
N PRO A 41 -5.22 -17.22 -15.48
CA PRO A 41 -5.13 -17.15 -16.94
C PRO A 41 -6.48 -16.84 -17.61
N THR A 42 -7.57 -16.83 -16.86
CA THR A 42 -8.90 -16.49 -17.39
C THR A 42 -9.12 -15.00 -17.28
N GLY A 43 -9.05 -14.30 -18.41
CA GLY A 43 -9.69 -13.00 -18.54
C GLY A 43 -11.18 -13.14 -18.26
N GLN A 44 -11.60 -12.85 -17.03
CA GLN A 44 -12.99 -12.51 -16.75
C GLN A 44 -13.10 -10.98 -16.80
N PRO A 45 -13.71 -10.41 -17.84
CA PRO A 45 -14.20 -9.04 -17.73
C PRO A 45 -15.25 -9.05 -16.62
N SER A 46 -14.98 -8.29 -15.55
CA SER A 46 -15.99 -7.92 -14.58
C SER A 46 -17.19 -7.38 -15.36
N THR A 47 -18.33 -8.06 -15.21
CA THR A 47 -19.58 -7.69 -15.88
C THR A 47 -20.10 -6.42 -15.22
N ASN A 48 -19.61 -5.28 -15.69
CA ASN A 48 -20.30 -4.00 -15.54
C ASN A 48 -21.18 -3.83 -16.78
N PRO A 49 -22.52 -3.89 -16.67
CA PRO A 49 -23.41 -3.67 -17.78
C PRO A 49 -23.55 -2.17 -18.06
N HIS A 50 -22.49 -1.53 -18.56
CA HIS A 50 -22.64 -0.28 -19.31
C HIS A 50 -21.76 -0.33 -20.56
N LYS A 51 -22.38 -0.85 -21.62
CA LYS A 51 -21.91 -0.76 -23.00
C LYS A 51 -21.68 0.70 -23.38
N VAL A 52 -20.43 1.04 -23.72
CA VAL A 52 -20.17 1.92 -24.85
C VAL A 52 -19.25 1.16 -25.79
N ALA A 53 -19.80 0.71 -26.90
CA ALA A 53 -19.13 -0.10 -27.90
C ALA A 53 -17.94 0.67 -28.50
N LYS A 54 -16.75 0.06 -28.51
CA LYS A 54 -15.64 0.45 -29.38
C LYS A 54 -15.28 -0.74 -30.27
N GLN A 55 -15.26 -0.48 -31.57
CA GLN A 55 -15.12 -1.42 -32.67
C GLN A 55 -13.84 -2.27 -32.60
N PRO A 56 -13.84 -3.48 -33.21
CA PRO A 56 -12.66 -4.34 -33.25
C PRO A 56 -11.59 -3.75 -34.17
N LYS A 57 -10.41 -3.44 -33.63
CA LYS A 57 -9.24 -3.06 -34.43
C LYS A 57 -8.68 -4.32 -35.10
N THR A 58 -8.96 -4.47 -36.38
CA THR A 58 -8.36 -5.51 -37.24
C THR A 58 -7.06 -4.97 -37.84
N GLY A 59 -5.96 -5.70 -37.67
CA GLY A 59 -4.65 -5.36 -38.25
C GLY A 59 -3.49 -5.81 -37.36
N ASN A 60 -2.27 -5.74 -37.89
CA ASN A 60 -1.01 -6.20 -37.27
C ASN A 60 -0.78 -5.75 -35.81
N LEU A 61 -1.46 -4.69 -35.36
CA LEU A 61 -1.49 -4.24 -33.97
C LEU A 61 -2.19 -5.21 -33.02
N ALA A 62 -3.26 -5.90 -33.44
CA ALA A 62 -3.92 -6.92 -32.62
C ALA A 62 -3.05 -8.17 -32.46
N GLN A 63 -2.28 -8.52 -33.49
CA GLN A 63 -1.25 -9.56 -33.39
C GLN A 63 -0.08 -9.10 -32.53
N LEU A 64 0.29 -7.82 -32.54
CA LEU A 64 1.31 -7.27 -31.65
C LEU A 64 0.84 -7.23 -30.18
N ASP A 65 -0.43 -6.87 -29.93
CA ASP A 65 -1.06 -6.87 -28.60
C ASP A 65 -1.20 -8.30 -28.07
N ALA A 66 -1.62 -9.24 -28.93
CA ALA A 66 -1.60 -10.68 -28.63
C ALA A 66 -0.18 -11.20 -28.42
N ALA A 67 0.81 -10.77 -29.22
CA ALA A 67 2.21 -11.15 -29.04
C ALA A 67 2.83 -10.51 -27.79
N GLN A 68 2.42 -9.30 -27.37
CA GLN A 68 2.81 -8.70 -26.10
C GLN A 68 2.16 -9.46 -24.93
N ALA A 69 0.89 -9.84 -25.04
CA ALA A 69 0.21 -10.68 -24.06
C ALA A 69 0.85 -12.09 -23.97
N THR A 70 1.32 -12.63 -25.10
CA THR A 70 1.96 -13.96 -25.18
C THR A 70 3.43 -13.92 -24.73
N ARG A 71 4.16 -12.82 -24.93
CA ARG A 71 5.55 -12.66 -24.48
C ARG A 71 5.72 -12.60 -22.96
N VAL A 72 4.65 -12.31 -22.23
CA VAL A 72 4.62 -12.36 -20.75
C VAL A 72 4.28 -13.78 -20.23
N GLN A 73 3.92 -14.73 -21.09
CA GLN A 73 3.66 -16.12 -20.74
C GLN A 73 4.82 -17.07 -21.06
N SER A 74 6.07 -16.60 -20.97
CA SER A 74 7.24 -17.49 -21.05
C SER A 74 7.38 -18.27 -19.74
N ALA A 75 6.75 -19.45 -19.69
CA ALA A 75 7.02 -20.71 -18.95
C ALA A 75 7.55 -20.71 -17.49
N ASN A 76 7.89 -19.58 -16.89
CA ASN A 76 8.42 -19.45 -15.53
C ASN A 76 7.38 -18.78 -14.65
N ASP A 77 7.16 -19.34 -13.46
CA ASP A 77 6.28 -18.75 -12.44
C ASP A 77 6.74 -17.31 -12.15
N PRO A 78 5.85 -16.29 -12.20
CA PRO A 78 6.21 -14.90 -11.88
C PRO A 78 6.94 -14.75 -10.54
N LEU A 79 6.60 -15.58 -9.55
CA LEU A 79 7.29 -15.57 -8.27
C LEU A 79 8.73 -16.10 -8.39
N ASP A 80 8.97 -17.12 -9.21
CA ASP A 80 10.33 -17.63 -9.45
C ASP A 80 11.17 -16.64 -10.25
N VAL A 81 10.58 -15.91 -11.21
CA VAL A 81 11.23 -14.79 -11.89
C VAL A 81 11.64 -13.71 -10.89
N TRP A 82 10.76 -13.37 -9.94
CA TRP A 82 11.08 -12.44 -8.85
C TRP A 82 12.21 -12.96 -7.96
N LEU A 83 12.21 -14.24 -7.58
CA LEU A 83 13.22 -14.84 -6.72
C LEU A 83 14.58 -14.98 -7.41
N ALA A 84 14.59 -15.18 -8.73
CA ALA A 84 15.79 -15.26 -9.56
C ALA A 84 16.40 -13.88 -9.85
N LEU A 85 15.59 -12.81 -9.83
CA LEU A 85 16.09 -11.46 -10.03
C LEU A 85 17.17 -11.12 -9.00
N GLY A 86 18.20 -10.38 -9.42
CA GLY A 86 19.31 -9.96 -8.56
C GLY A 86 18.86 -9.24 -7.28
N LEU A 87 19.76 -9.21 -6.28
CA LEU A 87 19.54 -8.39 -5.09
C LEU A 87 19.69 -6.92 -5.50
N LEU A 88 18.75 -6.09 -5.07
CA LEU A 88 18.77 -4.65 -5.33
C LEU A 88 19.31 -3.94 -4.10
N LEU A 89 20.43 -3.24 -4.26
CA LEU A 89 21.11 -2.45 -3.24
C LEU A 89 21.22 -1.01 -3.74
N ASP A 90 21.12 -0.05 -2.83
CA ASP A 90 21.33 1.37 -3.10
C ASP A 90 22.66 1.77 -2.46
N ASP A 91 23.69 1.95 -3.28
CA ASP A 91 25.07 2.27 -2.85
C ASP A 91 25.61 1.34 -1.73
N GLY A 92 25.37 0.03 -1.87
CA GLY A 92 25.77 -0.98 -0.89
C GLY A 92 24.85 -1.11 0.33
N SER A 93 23.85 -0.24 0.48
CA SER A 93 22.86 -0.31 1.56
C SER A 93 21.56 -1.01 1.13
N PRO A 94 20.85 -1.69 2.05
CA PRO A 94 19.54 -2.25 1.76
C PRO A 94 18.53 -1.16 1.41
N ILE A 95 17.74 -1.41 0.37
CA ILE A 95 16.70 -0.47 -0.08
C ILE A 95 15.53 -0.50 0.90
N ASN A 96 14.92 0.66 1.15
CA ASN A 96 13.61 0.70 1.81
C ASN A 96 12.57 -0.02 0.93
N THR A 97 12.21 -1.22 1.34
CA THR A 97 11.41 -2.14 0.53
C THR A 97 10.03 -1.60 0.20
N LEU A 98 9.32 -1.00 1.16
CA LEU A 98 7.98 -0.46 0.93
C LEU A 98 8.02 0.70 -0.07
N LYS A 99 9.00 1.61 0.10
CA LYS A 99 9.20 2.73 -0.83
C LYS A 99 9.45 2.22 -2.25
N TRP A 100 10.29 1.19 -2.40
CA TRP A 100 10.60 0.60 -3.69
C TRP A 100 9.38 -0.07 -4.33
N TRP A 101 8.63 -0.91 -3.61
CA TRP A 101 7.43 -1.55 -4.16
C TRP A 101 6.35 -0.53 -4.55
N ILE A 102 6.17 0.54 -3.77
CA ILE A 102 5.27 1.64 -4.12
C ILE A 102 5.73 2.32 -5.42
N GLN A 103 7.03 2.53 -5.61
CA GLN A 103 7.58 3.07 -6.85
C GLN A 103 7.34 2.14 -8.03
N GLN A 104 7.52 0.82 -7.87
CA GLN A 104 7.21 -0.16 -8.92
C GLN A 104 5.73 -0.13 -9.30
N LYS A 105 4.82 -0.04 -8.30
CA LYS A 105 3.38 0.11 -8.55
C LYS A 105 3.07 1.36 -9.37
N ARG A 106 3.69 2.50 -9.02
CA ARG A 106 3.52 3.77 -9.75
C ARG A 106 4.08 3.72 -11.17
N ALA A 107 5.14 2.95 -11.40
CA ALA A 107 5.73 2.72 -12.71
C ALA A 107 4.96 1.71 -13.58
N GLY A 108 3.88 1.09 -13.07
CA GLY A 108 3.13 0.06 -13.79
C GLY A 108 3.76 -1.33 -13.77
N ASN A 109 4.85 -1.53 -13.02
CA ASN A 109 5.55 -2.80 -12.92
C ASN A 109 4.92 -3.68 -11.83
N THR A 110 4.03 -4.58 -12.24
CA THR A 110 3.36 -5.52 -11.32
C THR A 110 4.20 -6.75 -10.96
N HIS A 111 5.33 -6.95 -11.65
CA HIS A 111 6.19 -8.14 -11.56
C HIS A 111 5.42 -9.47 -11.78
N GLY A 112 4.25 -9.42 -12.42
CA GLY A 112 3.39 -10.59 -12.65
C GLY A 112 2.62 -11.09 -11.41
N GLY A 113 2.40 -10.21 -10.41
CA GLY A 113 1.62 -10.54 -9.20
C GLY A 113 2.31 -10.31 -7.85
N PRO A 114 3.62 -10.60 -7.68
CA PRO A 114 4.34 -10.45 -6.41
C PRO A 114 4.28 -9.04 -5.81
N LEU A 115 4.08 -7.99 -6.62
CA LEU A 115 3.90 -6.62 -6.15
C LEU A 115 2.79 -6.50 -5.09
N GLN A 116 1.60 -7.04 -5.38
CA GLN A 116 0.45 -6.89 -4.49
C GLN A 116 0.64 -7.68 -3.19
N MET A 117 1.23 -8.87 -3.29
CA MET A 117 1.59 -9.70 -2.15
C MET A 117 2.62 -9.02 -1.26
N ALA A 118 3.67 -8.44 -1.85
CA ALA A 118 4.71 -7.75 -1.10
C ALA A 118 4.16 -6.54 -0.36
N LEU A 119 3.31 -5.74 -1.00
CA LEU A 119 2.67 -4.61 -0.33
C LEU A 119 1.82 -5.06 0.85
N ASN A 120 0.95 -6.06 0.68
CA ASN A 120 0.07 -6.55 1.75
C ASN A 120 0.86 -7.10 2.95
N VAL A 121 1.84 -7.97 2.69
CA VAL A 121 2.62 -8.63 3.74
C VAL A 121 3.50 -7.62 4.48
N LEU A 122 4.15 -6.71 3.75
CA LEU A 122 5.14 -5.80 4.33
C LEU A 122 4.52 -4.55 4.97
N SER A 123 3.27 -4.22 4.62
CA SER A 123 2.52 -3.16 5.32
C SER A 123 1.95 -3.61 6.66
N CYS A 124 1.89 -4.92 6.90
CA CYS A 124 1.37 -5.45 8.15
C CYS A 124 2.38 -5.18 9.28
N PRO A 125 1.98 -4.54 10.39
CA PRO A 125 2.86 -4.35 11.53
C PRO A 125 3.24 -5.71 12.13
N ALA A 126 4.50 -5.85 12.54
CA ALA A 126 5.00 -7.12 13.09
C ALA A 126 4.41 -7.45 14.47
N THR A 127 3.88 -6.46 15.20
CA THR A 127 3.38 -6.60 16.57
C THR A 127 2.18 -5.67 16.82
N SER A 128 1.41 -5.93 17.88
CA SER A 128 0.32 -5.05 18.35
C SER A 128 0.81 -3.76 19.01
N VAL A 129 2.12 -3.59 19.23
CA VAL A 129 2.69 -2.47 19.98
C VAL A 129 2.30 -1.11 19.38
N ASP A 130 2.25 -1.00 18.05
CA ASP A 130 1.85 0.25 17.39
C ASP A 130 0.40 0.62 17.70
N VAL A 131 -0.47 -0.40 17.78
CA VAL A 131 -1.89 -0.25 18.13
C VAL A 131 -2.04 0.11 19.61
N GLU A 132 -1.30 -0.55 20.50
CA GLU A 132 -1.28 -0.27 21.94
C GLU A 132 -0.78 1.15 22.24
N ARG A 133 0.25 1.61 21.53
CA ARG A 133 0.73 3.00 21.63
C ARG A 133 -0.33 3.99 21.17
N ALA A 134 -1.07 3.69 20.11
CA ALA A 134 -2.18 4.52 19.67
C ALA A 134 -3.30 4.59 20.73
N PHE A 135 -3.69 3.47 21.33
CA PHE A 135 -4.67 3.45 22.42
C PHE A 135 -4.16 4.17 23.67
N SER A 136 -2.89 4.01 24.04
CA SER A 136 -2.29 4.71 25.18
C SER A 136 -2.31 6.23 24.98
N PHE A 137 -2.01 6.71 23.78
CA PHE A 137 -2.15 8.12 23.42
C PHE A 137 -3.61 8.59 23.54
N GLY A 138 -4.55 7.73 23.12
CA GLY A 138 -5.98 7.99 23.18
C GLY A 138 -6.64 7.84 24.55
N CYS A 139 -5.92 7.34 25.55
CA CYS A 139 -6.48 7.02 26.87
C CYS A 139 -7.16 8.24 27.54
N ASN A 140 -6.63 9.45 27.32
CA ASN A 140 -7.22 10.68 27.85
C ASN A 140 -8.62 10.99 27.28
N TYR A 141 -8.92 10.55 26.04
CA TYR A 141 -10.26 10.68 25.44
C TYR A 141 -11.27 9.73 26.07
N VAL A 142 -10.80 8.62 26.67
CA VAL A 142 -11.64 7.53 27.18
C VAL A 142 -11.78 7.58 28.70
N THR A 143 -10.69 7.76 29.47
CA THR A 143 -10.73 7.33 30.88
C THR A 143 -9.99 8.14 31.95
N GLN A 144 -9.54 9.38 31.73
CA GLN A 144 -8.93 10.16 32.83
C GLN A 144 -9.44 11.59 33.06
N LYS A 145 -10.15 12.23 32.13
CA LYS A 145 -10.61 13.63 32.30
C LYS A 145 -12.08 13.94 31.94
N ARG A 146 -12.98 12.93 32.01
CA ARG A 146 -14.46 13.11 31.94
C ARG A 146 -14.98 13.94 30.75
N HIS A 147 -14.67 13.56 29.52
CA HIS A 147 -15.34 14.16 28.36
C HIS A 147 -16.55 13.36 27.84
N HIS A 148 -16.78 12.13 28.36
CA HIS A 148 -17.90 11.24 27.94
C HIS A 148 -18.16 11.32 26.43
N LEU A 149 -17.08 11.35 25.65
CA LEU A 149 -17.20 11.51 24.21
C LEU A 149 -17.80 10.23 23.68
N ASN A 150 -18.82 10.38 22.85
CA ASN A 150 -19.33 9.27 22.06
C ASN A 150 -18.15 8.62 21.29
N SER A 151 -18.18 7.31 21.11
CA SER A 151 -17.18 6.54 20.37
C SER A 151 -16.82 7.18 19.02
N ILE A 152 -17.80 7.76 18.32
CA ILE A 152 -17.59 8.48 17.05
C ILE A 152 -16.64 9.68 17.23
N LEU A 153 -16.82 10.47 18.29
CA LEU A 153 -15.97 11.63 18.56
C LEU A 153 -14.58 11.22 19.02
N VAL A 154 -14.47 10.12 19.79
CA VAL A 154 -13.18 9.53 20.14
C VAL A 154 -12.42 9.12 18.89
N THR A 155 -13.05 8.38 17.97
CA THR A 155 -12.43 7.98 16.70
C THR A 155 -11.99 9.18 15.88
N ARG A 156 -12.86 10.19 15.70
CA ARG A 156 -12.52 11.40 14.93
C ARG A 156 -11.36 12.19 15.54
N GLY A 157 -11.39 12.40 16.86
CA GLY A 157 -10.32 13.09 17.58
C GLY A 157 -8.98 12.35 17.45
N MET A 158 -9.01 11.02 17.60
CA MET A 158 -7.83 10.17 17.41
C MET A 158 -7.29 10.23 15.99
N SER A 159 -8.15 10.22 14.97
CA SER A 159 -7.73 10.38 13.58
C SER A 159 -7.05 11.72 13.34
N VAL A 160 -7.66 12.84 13.75
CA VAL A 160 -7.07 14.18 13.59
C VAL A 160 -5.72 14.28 14.30
N ALA A 161 -5.61 13.76 15.52
CA ALA A 161 -4.36 13.76 16.26
C ALA A 161 -3.28 12.91 15.56
N PHE A 162 -3.64 11.76 14.99
CA PHE A 162 -2.72 10.94 14.21
C PHE A 162 -2.22 11.66 12.95
N TYR A 163 -3.11 12.25 12.15
CA TYR A 163 -2.71 13.00 10.96
C TYR A 163 -1.85 14.22 11.30
N SER A 164 -2.19 14.95 12.37
CA SER A 164 -1.39 16.08 12.85
C SER A 164 0.01 15.64 13.30
N LYS A 165 0.13 14.56 14.08
CA LYS A 165 1.41 13.99 14.54
C LYS A 165 2.32 13.59 13.36
N ASN A 166 1.72 13.07 12.28
CA ASN A 166 2.44 12.69 11.06
C ASN A 166 2.66 13.86 10.09
N LYS A 167 2.35 15.10 10.48
CA LYS A 167 2.48 16.31 9.64
C LYS A 167 1.69 16.20 8.33
N LEU A 168 0.56 15.51 8.36
CA LEU A 168 -0.37 15.36 7.24
C LEU A 168 -1.50 16.40 7.28
N ILE A 169 -1.53 17.24 8.31
CA ILE A 169 -2.41 18.41 8.42
C ILE A 169 -1.54 19.65 8.44
N GLU A 170 -1.85 20.61 7.56
CA GLU A 170 -1.19 21.90 7.53
C GLU A 170 -1.36 22.63 8.89
N PRO A 171 -0.28 23.15 9.51
CA PRO A 171 -0.35 23.77 10.84
C PRO A 171 -1.31 24.96 10.95
N SER A 172 -1.60 25.62 9.82
CA SER A 172 -2.55 26.74 9.72
C SER A 172 -4.00 26.29 9.64
N LEU A 173 -4.28 25.06 9.19
CA LEU A 173 -5.64 24.57 8.96
C LEU A 173 -6.45 24.48 10.26
N LEU A 174 -5.80 24.13 11.36
CA LEU A 174 -6.43 24.05 12.69
C LEU A 174 -6.42 25.39 13.45
N LYS A 175 -5.71 26.41 12.95
CA LYS A 175 -5.64 27.75 13.57
C LYS A 175 -6.73 28.71 13.08
N GLY A 176 -7.44 28.38 11.99
CA GLY A 176 -8.45 29.22 11.35
C GLY A 176 -9.78 29.39 12.12
N GLY A 177 -9.77 29.36 13.45
CA GLY A 177 -11.00 29.30 14.25
C GLY A 177 -11.62 30.65 14.58
N PRO A 178 -10.95 31.60 15.24
CA PRO A 178 -11.62 32.83 15.70
C PRO A 178 -11.55 33.96 14.67
N GLN A 179 -10.35 34.26 14.19
CA GLN A 179 -10.09 35.45 13.35
C GLN A 179 -10.62 35.35 11.92
N GLN A 180 -10.85 34.14 11.40
CA GLN A 180 -11.48 33.93 10.10
C GLN A 180 -13.00 34.16 10.22
N ARG A 181 -13.63 33.61 11.27
CA ARG A 181 -15.06 33.80 11.56
C ARG A 181 -15.42 35.22 11.98
N GLU A 182 -14.48 35.95 12.60
CA GLU A 182 -14.64 37.38 12.90
C GLU A 182 -14.57 38.21 11.62
N ARG A 183 -13.61 37.94 10.73
CA ARG A 183 -13.53 38.61 9.41
C ARG A 183 -14.75 38.35 8.53
N GLU A 184 -15.19 37.10 8.42
CA GLU A 184 -16.41 36.75 7.67
C GLU A 184 -17.68 37.39 8.28
N ARG A 185 -17.70 37.63 9.60
CA ARG A 185 -18.79 38.35 10.28
C ARG A 185 -18.73 39.87 10.10
N GLU A 186 -17.56 40.44 9.90
CA GLU A 186 -17.39 41.87 9.63
C GLU A 186 -17.72 42.17 8.16
N GLU A 187 -17.23 41.37 7.22
CA GLU A 187 -17.54 41.48 5.78
C GLU A 187 -19.06 41.33 5.53
N ALA A 188 -19.73 40.38 6.17
CA ALA A 188 -21.18 40.20 6.05
C ALA A 188 -22.02 41.33 6.68
N LYS A 189 -21.44 42.16 7.55
CA LYS A 189 -22.11 43.36 8.10
C LYS A 189 -21.90 44.58 7.22
N GLU A 190 -20.80 44.63 6.48
CA GLU A 190 -20.49 45.69 5.53
C GLU A 190 -21.39 45.57 4.29
N GLU A 191 -21.60 44.35 3.77
CA GLU A 191 -22.51 44.08 2.64
C GLU A 191 -24.01 44.32 2.94
N LEU A 192 -24.41 44.45 4.20
CA LEU A 192 -25.80 44.71 4.60
C LEU A 192 -26.09 46.21 4.78
N ASN A 193 -25.05 47.05 4.76
CA ASN A 193 -25.14 48.50 4.99
C ASN A 193 -24.90 49.35 3.72
N ASP A 194 -24.66 48.71 2.57
CA ASP A 194 -24.71 49.31 1.22
C ASP A 194 -26.03 48.95 0.50
#